data_AF-A0A417ECV3-F1
#
_entry.id   AF-A0A417ECV3-F1
#
_cell.length_a   1.000
_cell.length_b   1.000
_cell.length_c   1.000
_cell.angle_alpha   90.00
_cell.angle_beta   90.00
_cell.angle_gamma   90.00
#
_symmetry.space_group_name_H-M   'P 1'
#
loop_
_entity.id
_entity.type
_entity.pdbx_description
1 polymer ?
#
loop_
_entity_poly.entity_id
_entity_poly.type
_entity_poly.pdbx_seq_one_letter_code
_entity_poly.pdbx_strand_id
1 'polypeptide(L)'
;MGKFLILSVADHEEHILNKIIETIANEPELDHIALPPSNTSLSFPNLEIRLKEQTVSCNGQLVTLTYHEFAVLAYLARHPGWVFSAYQIYEAIWCKDGENCGTAVASVIGQIRRKLTPDTPKGGYIRTILGSGYKFSSSPF
;
A
#
# COMPACT_ATOMS: atom_id res chain seq x y z
N MET A 1 -17.49 -10.94 -35.03
CA MET A 1 -18.29 -10.01 -34.19
C MET A 1 -18.06 -10.44 -32.75
N GLY A 2 -17.16 -9.77 -32.03
CA GLY A 2 -16.74 -10.18 -30.69
C GLY A 2 -17.74 -9.75 -29.61
N LYS A 3 -17.83 -10.51 -28.52
CA LYS A 3 -18.60 -10.16 -27.32
C LYS A 3 -17.61 -10.00 -26.16
N PHE A 4 -17.78 -8.93 -25.38
CA PHE A 4 -16.99 -8.68 -24.18
C PHE A 4 -17.87 -8.87 -22.95
N LEU A 5 -17.31 -9.50 -21.92
CA LEU A 5 -17.93 -9.65 -20.61
C LEU A 5 -17.05 -8.90 -19.59
N ILE A 6 -17.63 -7.94 -18.89
CA ILE A 6 -16.98 -7.21 -17.80
C ILE A 6 -17.70 -7.58 -16.51
N LEU A 7 -16.95 -8.04 -15.52
CA LEU A 7 -17.46 -8.45 -14.22
C LEU A 7 -16.82 -7.57 -13.14
N SER A 8 -17.61 -7.14 -12.17
CA SER A 8 -17.15 -6.44 -10.97
C SER A 8 -17.61 -7.25 -9.76
N VAL A 9 -16.69 -7.55 -8.86
CA VAL A 9 -16.92 -8.40 -7.67
C VAL A 9 -16.33 -7.68 -6.47
N ALA A 10 -17.00 -7.75 -5.32
CA ALA A 10 -16.52 -7.15 -4.09
C ALA A 10 -15.33 -7.94 -3.50
N ASP A 11 -14.47 -7.29 -2.72
CA ASP A 11 -13.23 -7.90 -2.18
C ASP A 11 -13.48 -9.21 -1.39
N HIS A 12 -14.59 -9.31 -0.65
CA HIS A 12 -14.94 -10.51 0.12
C HIS A 12 -15.42 -11.69 -0.74
N GLU A 13 -15.74 -11.44 -2.00
CA GLU A 13 -16.23 -12.42 -2.98
C GLU A 13 -15.14 -12.82 -3.98
N GLU A 14 -13.87 -12.45 -3.75
CA GLU A 14 -12.73 -12.76 -4.65
C GLU A 14 -12.63 -14.27 -4.97
N HIS A 15 -13.08 -15.14 -4.05
CA HIS A 15 -13.16 -16.58 -4.27
C HIS A 15 -14.09 -17.00 -5.44
N ILE A 16 -15.18 -16.25 -5.67
CA ILE A 16 -16.12 -16.49 -6.77
C ILE A 16 -15.44 -16.14 -8.10
N LEU A 17 -14.75 -15.00 -8.13
CA LEU A 17 -14.02 -14.53 -9.31
C LEU A 17 -12.92 -15.52 -9.71
N ASN A 18 -12.15 -16.04 -8.74
CA ASN A 18 -11.11 -17.05 -8.99
C ASN A 18 -11.67 -18.33 -9.63
N LYS A 19 -12.82 -18.81 -9.14
CA LYS A 19 -13.47 -20.02 -9.68
C LYS A 19 -13.96 -19.82 -11.12
N ILE A 20 -14.45 -18.62 -11.43
CA ILE A 20 -14.85 -18.24 -12.80
C ILE A 20 -13.63 -18.18 -13.72
N ILE A 21 -12.54 -17.53 -13.29
CA ILE A 21 -11.29 -17.45 -14.06
C ILE A 21 -10.73 -18.84 -14.35
N GLU A 22 -10.67 -19.71 -13.34
CA GLU A 22 -10.18 -21.09 -13.49
C GLU A 22 -11.01 -21.88 -14.52
N THR A 23 -12.33 -21.69 -14.51
CA THR A 23 -13.23 -22.35 -15.46
C THR A 23 -12.98 -21.83 -16.89
N ILE A 24 -12.82 -20.51 -17.06
CA ILE A 24 -12.59 -19.88 -18.36
C ILE A 24 -11.20 -20.21 -18.92
N ALA A 25 -10.17 -20.29 -18.07
CA ALA A 25 -8.80 -20.58 -18.50
C ALA A 25 -8.63 -21.97 -19.13
N ASN A 26 -9.56 -22.89 -18.85
CA ASN A 26 -9.58 -24.23 -19.43
C ASN A 26 -10.35 -24.32 -20.76
N GLU A 27 -10.95 -23.24 -21.25
CA GLU A 27 -11.69 -23.22 -22.52
C GLU A 27 -10.79 -22.76 -23.68
N PRO A 28 -10.43 -23.65 -24.62
CA PRO A 28 -9.42 -23.38 -25.65
C PRO A 28 -9.88 -22.39 -26.73
N GLU A 29 -11.17 -22.05 -26.80
CA GLU A 29 -11.72 -21.08 -27.75
C GLU A 29 -11.83 -19.65 -27.17
N LEU A 30 -11.42 -19.45 -25.90
CA LEU A 30 -11.44 -18.15 -25.24
C LEU A 30 -10.03 -17.57 -25.07
N ASP A 31 -9.72 -16.54 -25.84
CA ASP A 31 -8.57 -15.67 -25.59
C ASP A 31 -8.79 -14.91 -24.27
N HIS A 32 -8.11 -15.35 -23.22
CA HIS A 32 -8.13 -14.67 -21.94
C HIS A 32 -6.82 -13.89 -21.75
N ILE A 33 -6.94 -12.57 -21.61
CA ILE A 33 -5.86 -11.73 -21.09
C ILE A 33 -6.06 -11.71 -19.58
N ALA A 34 -5.52 -12.72 -18.89
CA ALA A 34 -5.43 -12.69 -17.45
C ALA A 34 -4.39 -11.63 -17.07
N LEU A 35 -4.85 -10.48 -16.54
CA LEU A 35 -4.00 -9.72 -15.63
C LEU A 35 -3.62 -10.69 -14.51
N PRO A 36 -2.33 -10.79 -14.12
CA PRO A 36 -1.90 -11.69 -13.06
C PRO A 36 -2.81 -11.51 -11.85
N PRO A 37 -3.11 -12.61 -11.11
CA PRO A 37 -4.05 -12.58 -9.99
C PRO A 37 -3.74 -11.36 -9.14
N SER A 38 -4.79 -10.63 -8.77
CA SER A 38 -4.79 -9.40 -7.97
C SER A 38 -3.92 -9.53 -6.72
N ASN A 39 -2.61 -9.43 -6.94
CA ASN A 39 -1.64 -9.03 -5.96
C ASN A 39 -2.09 -7.61 -5.64
N THR A 40 -2.71 -7.43 -4.47
CA THR A 40 -3.10 -6.13 -3.96
C THR A 40 -1.80 -5.34 -3.73
N SER A 41 -1.27 -4.75 -4.79
CA SER A 41 -0.08 -3.92 -4.76
C SER A 41 -0.50 -2.47 -4.92
N LEU A 42 0.14 -1.60 -4.16
CA LEU A 42 0.01 -0.16 -4.30
C LEU A 42 1.23 0.33 -5.07
N SER A 43 1.00 0.86 -6.26
CA SER A 43 2.06 1.31 -7.17
C SER A 43 2.06 2.83 -7.28
N PHE A 44 3.22 3.42 -7.04
CA PHE A 44 3.52 4.83 -7.16
C PHE A 44 4.79 4.99 -8.01
N PRO A 45 5.09 6.18 -8.55
CA PRO A 45 6.34 6.42 -9.26
C PRO A 45 7.50 6.00 -8.38
N ASN A 46 8.31 5.04 -8.85
CA ASN A 46 9.46 4.49 -8.15
C ASN A 46 9.20 3.79 -6.81
N LEU A 47 7.95 3.51 -6.43
CA LEU A 47 7.62 2.79 -5.20
C LEU A 47 6.52 1.77 -5.44
N GLU A 48 6.78 0.52 -5.10
CA GLU A 48 5.82 -0.57 -5.13
C GLU A 48 5.68 -1.17 -3.73
N ILE A 49 4.44 -1.31 -3.25
CA ILE A 49 4.12 -1.94 -1.97
C ILE A 49 3.25 -3.16 -2.24
N ARG A 50 3.74 -4.36 -1.97
CA ARG A 50 3.00 -5.62 -2.19
C ARG A 50 2.38 -6.06 -0.87
N LEU A 51 1.08 -5.86 -0.72
CA LEU A 51 0.40 -5.95 0.58
C LEU A 51 0.39 -7.38 1.15
N LYS A 52 0.14 -8.38 0.29
CA LYS A 52 0.10 -9.80 0.70
C LYS A 52 1.51 -10.34 1.03
N GLU A 53 2.52 -9.90 0.29
CA GLU A 53 3.92 -10.32 0.47
C GLU A 53 4.63 -9.56 1.61
N GLN A 54 4.04 -8.46 2.09
CA GLN A 54 4.68 -7.51 3.01
C GLN A 54 6.03 -6.98 2.52
N THR A 55 6.18 -6.82 1.20
CA THR A 55 7.41 -6.33 0.57
C THR A 55 7.22 -4.93 0.00
N VAL A 56 8.32 -4.16 -0.02
CA VAL A 56 8.37 -2.81 -0.58
C VAL A 56 9.59 -2.68 -1.47
N SER A 57 9.39 -2.24 -2.70
CA SER A 57 10.47 -1.93 -3.64
C SER A 57 10.50 -0.43 -3.93
N CYS A 58 11.67 0.20 -3.85
CA CYS A 58 11.87 1.61 -4.19
C CYS A 58 12.98 1.72 -5.24
N ASN A 59 12.74 2.43 -6.34
CA ASN A 59 13.62 2.47 -7.51
C ASN A 59 14.01 1.07 -8.03
N GLY A 60 13.10 0.09 -7.94
CA GLY A 60 13.35 -1.29 -8.33
C GLY A 60 14.19 -2.11 -7.33
N GLN A 61 14.57 -1.55 -6.18
CA GLN A 61 15.31 -2.26 -5.13
C GLN A 61 14.43 -2.57 -3.92
N LEU A 62 14.54 -3.78 -3.39
CA LEU A 62 13.83 -4.20 -2.18
C LEU A 62 14.32 -3.38 -0.96
N VAL A 63 13.38 -2.81 -0.21
CA VAL A 63 13.62 -2.03 1.00
C VAL A 63 13.16 -2.83 2.21
N THR A 64 14.09 -3.16 3.11
CA THR A 64 13.77 -3.90 4.34
C THR A 64 13.12 -3.00 5.38
N LEU A 65 11.82 -3.22 5.61
CA LEU A 65 11.04 -2.55 6.65
C LEU A 65 10.77 -3.50 7.83
N THR A 66 10.69 -2.94 9.03
CA THR A 66 10.13 -3.67 10.18
C THR A 66 8.61 -3.78 10.04
N TYR A 67 7.97 -4.63 10.85
CA TYR A 67 6.50 -4.78 10.86
C TYR A 67 5.78 -3.43 10.97
N HIS A 68 6.14 -2.60 11.95
CA HIS A 68 5.47 -1.30 12.16
C HIS A 68 5.78 -0.30 11.04
N GLU A 69 6.98 -0.32 10.48
CA GLU A 69 7.33 0.53 9.33
C GLU A 69 6.50 0.17 8.10
N PHE A 70 6.39 -1.12 7.79
CA PHE A 70 5.56 -1.60 6.69
C PHE A 70 4.08 -1.26 6.92
N ALA A 71 3.56 -1.57 8.11
CA ALA A 71 2.14 -1.36 8.42
C ALA A 71 1.76 0.13 8.37
N VAL A 72 2.59 1.02 8.92
CA VAL A 72 2.38 2.48 8.83
C VAL A 72 2.44 2.96 7.39
N LEU A 73 3.44 2.53 6.61
CA LEU A 73 3.57 2.92 5.20
C LEU A 73 2.34 2.46 4.40
N ALA A 74 1.94 1.20 4.54
CA ALA A 74 0.78 0.64 3.86
C ALA A 74 -0.51 1.37 4.25
N TYR A 75 -0.72 1.64 5.54
CA TYR A 75 -1.89 2.36 6.03
C TYR A 75 -2.04 3.74 5.41
N LEU A 76 -0.94 4.52 5.38
CA LEU A 76 -0.95 5.84 4.76
C LEU A 76 -1.11 5.75 3.23
N ALA A 77 -0.42 4.80 2.59
CA ALA A 77 -0.42 4.63 1.14
C ALA A 77 -1.74 4.12 0.57
N ARG A 78 -2.60 3.46 1.36
CA ARG A 78 -3.98 3.13 0.97
C ARG A 78 -4.87 4.36 0.78
N HIS A 79 -4.49 5.50 1.36
CA HIS A 79 -5.23 6.75 1.29
C HIS A 79 -4.32 7.93 0.89
N PRO A 80 -3.74 7.93 -0.33
CA PRO A 80 -2.90 9.03 -0.79
C PRO A 80 -3.67 10.36 -0.73
N GLY A 81 -3.04 11.40 -0.21
CA GLY A 81 -3.68 12.70 -0.07
C GLY A 81 -4.30 12.97 1.30
N TRP A 82 -4.61 11.94 2.09
CA TRP A 82 -5.26 12.09 3.40
C TRP A 82 -4.24 12.44 4.48
N VAL A 83 -4.71 13.15 5.51
CA VAL A 83 -3.91 13.51 6.69
C VAL A 83 -4.38 12.66 7.86
N PHE A 84 -3.47 11.91 8.45
CA PHE A 84 -3.71 11.14 9.67
C PHE A 84 -2.92 11.72 10.83
N SER A 85 -3.56 11.91 11.97
CA SER A 85 -2.88 12.31 13.19
C SER A 85 -1.98 11.18 13.71
N ALA A 86 -0.99 11.54 14.54
CA ALA A 86 -0.14 10.51 15.15
C ALA A 86 -0.95 9.53 16.01
N TYR A 87 -2.02 10.02 16.67
CA TYR A 87 -2.91 9.16 17.45
C TYR A 87 -3.66 8.17 16.55
N GLN A 88 -4.25 8.61 15.43
CA GLN A 88 -4.96 7.73 14.49
C GLN A 88 -4.05 6.65 13.90
N ILE A 89 -2.81 7.02 13.53
CA ILE A 89 -1.83 6.04 13.04
C ILE A 89 -1.48 5.05 14.15
N TYR A 90 -1.29 5.53 15.38
CA TYR A 90 -0.93 4.66 16.49
C TYR A 90 -2.05 3.67 16.81
N GLU A 91 -3.28 4.15 16.97
CA GLU A 91 -4.46 3.35 17.25
C GLU A 91 -4.66 2.26 16.18
N ALA A 92 -4.57 2.63 14.90
CA ALA A 92 -4.76 1.71 13.78
C ALA A 92 -3.70 0.60 13.69
N ILE A 93 -2.46 0.87 14.11
CA ILE A 93 -1.32 -0.05 13.89
C ILE A 93 -0.90 -0.79 15.16
N TRP A 94 -0.97 -0.14 16.32
CA TRP A 94 -0.65 -0.74 17.61
C TRP A 94 -1.88 -1.35 18.30
N CYS A 95 -3.09 -1.09 17.80
CA CYS A 95 -4.37 -1.59 18.35
C CYS A 95 -4.54 -1.26 19.84
N LYS A 96 -4.09 -0.08 20.26
CA LYS A 96 -4.11 0.39 21.64
C LYS A 96 -4.31 1.89 21.70
N ASP A 97 -5.03 2.35 22.72
CA ASP A 97 -4.98 3.74 23.15
C ASP A 97 -3.61 4.03 23.76
N GLY A 98 -2.95 5.07 23.27
CA GLY A 98 -1.57 5.39 23.63
C GLY A 98 -1.41 6.82 24.14
N GLU A 99 -1.14 6.96 25.44
CA GLU A 99 -0.46 8.15 25.94
C GLU A 99 0.94 8.23 25.31
N ASN A 100 1.37 9.41 24.87
CA ASN A 100 2.66 9.65 24.20
C ASN A 100 2.87 8.90 22.85
N CYS A 101 1.79 8.51 22.17
CA CYS A 101 1.84 7.87 20.83
C CYS A 101 2.63 8.66 19.77
N GLY A 102 2.69 9.99 19.91
CA GLY A 102 3.37 10.89 18.97
C GLY A 102 4.84 10.53 18.72
N THR A 103 5.60 10.21 19.75
CA THR A 103 7.04 9.90 19.64
C THR A 103 7.27 8.57 18.91
N ALA A 104 6.45 7.55 19.20
CA ALA A 104 6.54 6.25 18.56
C ALA A 104 6.27 6.36 17.04
N VAL A 105 5.18 7.04 16.67
CA VAL A 105 4.83 7.27 15.26
C VAL A 105 5.89 8.11 14.56
N ALA A 106 6.35 9.20 15.19
CA ALA A 106 7.39 10.05 14.61
C ALA A 106 8.70 9.27 14.34
N SER A 107 9.09 8.37 15.26
CA SER A 107 10.26 7.51 15.09
C SER A 107 10.10 6.59 13.87
N VAL A 108 8.97 5.89 13.76
CA VAL A 108 8.68 4.99 12.63
C VAL A 108 8.65 5.74 11.30
N ILE A 109 7.98 6.91 11.25
CA ILE A 109 7.95 7.77 10.05
C ILE A 109 9.38 8.20 9.67
N GLY A 110 10.23 8.54 10.65
CA GLY A 110 11.62 8.88 10.42
C GLY A 110 12.43 7.73 9.82
N GLN A 111 12.21 6.49 10.28
CA GLN A 111 12.84 5.30 9.70
C GLN A 111 12.39 5.05 8.27
N ILE A 112 11.08 5.10 7.99
CA ILE A 112 10.54 4.91 6.64
C ILE A 112 11.18 5.91 5.67
N ARG A 113 11.21 7.19 6.04
CA ARG A 113 11.82 8.26 5.21
C ARG A 113 13.29 7.99 4.88
N ARG A 114 14.09 7.59 5.88
CA ARG A 114 15.51 7.27 5.68
C ARG A 114 15.71 6.07 4.76
N LYS A 115 14.80 5.09 4.81
CA LYS A 115 14.92 3.86 4.02
C LYS A 115 14.40 4.00 2.59
N LEU A 116 13.34 4.78 2.37
CA LEU A 116 12.77 4.99 1.03
C LEU A 116 13.50 6.07 0.23
N THR A 117 13.92 7.14 0.90
CA THR A 117 14.54 8.31 0.26
C THR A 117 15.71 8.79 1.11
N PRO A 118 16.84 8.04 1.16
CA PRO A 118 17.97 8.36 2.02
C PRO A 118 18.59 9.73 1.71
N ASP A 119 18.64 10.12 0.44
CA ASP A 119 19.22 11.40 0.00
C ASP A 119 18.31 12.60 0.28
N THR A 120 16.99 12.37 0.28
CA THR A 120 15.97 13.42 0.52
C THR A 120 14.88 12.97 1.51
N PRO A 121 15.21 12.65 2.78
CA PRO A 121 14.23 12.04 3.71
C PRO A 121 12.98 12.90 3.97
N LYS A 122 13.09 14.23 3.83
CA LYS A 122 11.95 15.16 3.98
C LYS A 122 11.17 15.41 2.67
N GLY A 123 11.71 15.00 1.53
CA GLY A 123 11.09 15.05 0.19
C GLY A 123 10.57 13.70 -0.29
N GLY A 124 10.54 12.67 0.57
CA GLY A 124 9.97 11.37 0.20
C GLY A 124 8.45 11.34 0.15
N TYR A 125 7.87 10.14 0.12
CA TYR A 125 6.43 9.94 -0.02
C TYR A 125 5.58 10.39 1.18
N ILE A 126 6.18 10.58 2.36
CA ILE A 126 5.45 10.92 3.58
C ILE A 126 5.79 12.35 4.01
N ARG A 127 4.79 13.24 3.99
CA ARG A 127 4.91 14.63 4.44
C ARG A 127 4.39 14.80 5.86
N THR A 128 5.03 15.67 6.63
CA THR A 128 4.51 16.14 7.91
C THR A 128 3.66 17.39 7.67
N ILE A 129 2.41 17.36 8.10
CA ILE A 129 1.50 18.49 8.11
C ILE A 129 1.53 19.07 9.53
N LEU A 130 2.15 20.24 9.68
CA LEU A 130 2.44 20.84 10.98
C LEU A 130 1.14 21.01 11.79
N GLY A 131 1.16 20.55 13.04
CA GLY A 131 0.01 20.59 13.94
C GLY A 131 -1.14 19.62 13.61
N SER A 132 -1.07 18.86 12.52
CA SER A 132 -2.13 17.93 12.11
C SER A 132 -1.68 16.47 12.09
N GLY A 133 -0.52 16.16 11.52
CA GLY A 133 -0.04 14.77 11.43
C GLY A 133 0.77 14.48 10.18
N TYR A 134 0.48 13.35 9.53
CA TYR A 134 1.24 12.82 8.40
C TYR A 134 0.34 12.51 7.21
N LYS A 135 0.88 12.75 6.01
CA LYS A 135 0.19 12.54 4.74
C LYS A 135 1.08 11.80 3.77
N PHE A 136 0.53 10.76 3.14
CA PHE A 136 1.18 10.11 2.01
C PHE A 136 0.88 10.86 0.71
N SER A 137 1.87 10.91 -0.17
CA SER A 137 1.80 11.50 -1.50
C SER A 137 2.09 10.45 -2.55
N SER A 138 1.31 10.45 -3.63
CA SER A 138 1.50 9.54 -4.75
C SER A 138 2.79 9.78 -5.51
N SER A 139 3.55 10.85 -5.22
CA SER A 139 4.90 11.10 -5.73
C SER A 139 5.76 11.72 -4.63
N PRO A 140 7.08 11.48 -4.62
CA PRO A 140 8.00 12.23 -3.76
C PRO A 140 7.94 13.74 -4.11
N PHE A 141 8.25 14.58 -3.11
CA PHE A 141 8.22 16.04 -3.18
C PHE A 141 9.58 16.65 -3.49
#